data_AF-A0A443YIC5-F1
#
_entry.id   AF-A0A443YIC5-F1
#
_cell.length_a   1.000
_cell.length_b   1.000
_cell.length_c   1.000
_cell.angle_alpha   90.00
_cell.angle_beta   90.00
_cell.angle_gamma   90.00
#
_symmetry.space_group_name_H-M   'P 1'
#
loop_
_entity.id
_entity.type
_entity.pdbx_description
1 polymer ?
#
loop_
_entity_poly.entity_id
_entity_poly.type
_entity_poly.pdbx_seq_one_letter_code
_entity_poly.pdbx_strand_id
1 'polypeptide(L)' 'MNGTTEKKQAKLCYEHLGGKLGELLFQSFITKGWLMKDELGKKDFYITEKGAKGFSELGVDLSQLKA' A
#
# COMPACT_ATOMS: atom_id res chain seq x y z
N MET A 1 -13.68 27.87 -10.97
CA MET A 1 -13.19 26.51 -11.29
C MET A 1 -13.58 25.61 -10.12
N ASN A 2 -14.77 25.03 -10.18
CA ASN A 2 -15.31 24.22 -9.07
C ASN A 2 -14.83 22.79 -9.27
N GLY A 3 -13.72 22.43 -8.61
CA GLY A 3 -13.23 21.06 -8.57
C GLY A 3 -14.16 20.20 -7.73
N THR A 4 -15.20 19.65 -8.37
CA THR A 4 -16.05 18.61 -7.78
C THR A 4 -15.13 17.48 -7.35
N THR A 5 -14.88 17.35 -6.06
CA THR A 5 -14.14 16.21 -5.53
C THR A 5 -15.09 15.02 -5.62
N GLU A 6 -15.16 14.41 -6.81
CA GLU A 6 -15.90 13.18 -7.05
C GLU A 6 -15.33 12.12 -6.10
N LYS A 7 -16.03 11.89 -4.99
CA LYS A 7 -15.67 10.89 -3.99
C LYS A 7 -15.76 9.52 -4.65
N LYS A 8 -14.62 9.01 -5.15
CA LYS A 8 -14.55 7.67 -5.72
C LYS A 8 -14.89 6.66 -4.63
N GLN A 9 -15.91 5.83 -4.88
CA GLN A 9 -16.31 4.78 -3.96
C GLN A 9 -15.14 3.81 -3.73
N ALA A 10 -14.64 3.77 -2.50
CA ALA A 10 -13.75 2.72 -2.03
C ALA A 10 -14.62 1.61 -1.41
N LYS A 11 -14.56 0.40 -1.95
CA LYS A 11 -15.16 -0.77 -1.29
C LYS A 11 -14.14 -1.37 -0.33
N LEU A 12 -14.49 -1.44 0.95
CA LEU A 12 -13.81 -2.30 1.91
C LEU A 12 -14.28 -3.74 1.62
N CYS A 13 -13.37 -4.64 1.25
CA CYS A 13 -13.70 -6.06 1.19
C CYS A 13 -13.23 -6.66 2.50
N TYR A 14 -14.19 -6.83 3.42
CA TYR A 14 -13.93 -7.14 4.82
C TYR A 14 -13.01 -6.09 5.48
N GLU A 15 -12.48 -6.35 6.68
CA GLU A 15 -11.61 -5.46 7.45
C GLU A 15 -10.29 -5.09 6.74
N HIS A 16 -10.19 -5.31 5.43
CA HIS A 16 -9.07 -4.99 4.55
C HIS A 16 -9.47 -3.97 3.48
N LEU A 17 -8.51 -3.11 3.14
CA LEU A 17 -8.60 -2.19 2.02
C LEU A 17 -8.57 -2.97 0.70
N GLY A 18 -9.74 -3.40 0.24
CA GLY A 18 -9.92 -4.23 -0.95
C GLY A 18 -10.38 -3.48 -2.20
N GLY A 19 -10.56 -4.23 -3.29
CA GLY A 19 -11.03 -3.70 -4.57
C GLY A 19 -10.03 -2.79 -5.29
N LYS A 20 -10.53 -1.97 -6.22
CA LYS A 20 -9.71 -1.16 -7.14
C LYS A 20 -8.77 -0.19 -6.41
N LEU A 21 -9.18 0.32 -5.24
CA LEU A 21 -8.35 1.23 -4.45
C LEU A 21 -7.16 0.52 -3.81
N GLY A 22 -7.39 -0.67 -3.23
CA GLY A 22 -6.32 -1.52 -2.70
C GLY A 22 -5.31 -1.91 -3.79
N GLU A 23 -5.79 -2.30 -4.98
CA GLU A 23 -4.94 -2.62 -6.12
C GLU A 23 -4.07 -1.42 -6.56
N LEU A 24 -4.64 -0.22 -6.65
CA LEU A 24 -3.92 0.99 -7.04
C LEU A 24 -2.88 1.42 -6.01
N LEU A 25 -3.20 1.31 -4.72
CA LEU A 25 -2.25 1.58 -3.64
C LEU A 25 -1.11 0.56 -3.66
N PHE A 26 -1.43 -0.71 -3.82
CA PHE A 26 -0.44 -1.77 -3.91
C PHE A 26 0.52 -1.58 -5.10
N GLN A 27 -0.01 -1.29 -6.29
CA GLN A 27 0.80 -0.93 -7.46
C GLN A 27 1.64 0.32 -7.22
N SER A 28 1.09 1.33 -6.53
CA SER A 28 1.83 2.54 -6.18
C SER A 28 2.98 2.25 -5.23
N PHE A 29 2.80 1.37 -4.25
CA PHE A 29 3.84 0.96 -3.32
C PHE A 29 4.95 0.18 -4.04
N ILE A 30 4.61 -0.73 -4.96
CA ILE A 30 5.60 -1.41 -5.80
C ILE A 30 6.36 -0.40 -6.68
N THR A 31 5.65 0.51 -7.35
CA THR A 31 6.23 1.50 -8.26
C THR A 31 7.14 2.49 -7.53
N LYS A 32 6.78 2.88 -6.30
CA LYS A 32 7.64 3.72 -5.45
C LYS A 32 8.86 2.96 -4.90
N GLY A 33 8.90 1.63 -5.07
CA GLY A 33 9.92 0.75 -4.52
C GLY A 33 9.77 0.53 -3.03
N TRP A 34 8.56 0.73 -2.48
CA TRP A 34 8.26 0.51 -1.07
C TRP A 34 8.08 -0.97 -0.74
N LEU A 35 7.51 -1.70 -1.69
CA LEU A 35 7.36 -3.15 -1.63
C LEU A 35 8.21 -3.75 -2.74
N MET A 36 9.03 -4.74 -2.39
CA MET A 36 9.79 -5.54 -3.33
C MET A 36 9.46 -7.02 -3.12
N LYS A 37 9.54 -7.80 -4.20
CA LYS A 37 9.39 -9.25 -4.13
C LYS A 37 10.73 -9.86 -3.76
N ASP A 38 10.70 -10.83 -2.86
CA ASP A 38 11.87 -11.66 -2.59
C ASP A 38 12.14 -12.57 -3.79
N GLU A 39 13.34 -12.49 -4.34
CA GLU A 39 13.76 -13.28 -5.50
C GLU A 39 14.12 -14.72 -5.06
N LEU A 40 13.13 -15.48 -4.56
CA LEU A 40 13.20 -16.95 -4.55
C LEU A 40 11.84 -17.58 -4.20
N GLY A 41 10.93 -17.66 -5.18
CA GLY A 41 9.77 -18.58 -5.13
C GLY A 41 8.70 -18.31 -4.07
N LYS A 42 8.84 -17.27 -3.25
CA LYS A 42 7.86 -16.87 -2.22
C LYS A 42 6.93 -15.78 -2.75
N LYS A 43 5.64 -15.87 -2.38
CA LYS A 43 4.63 -14.85 -2.71
C LYS A 43 4.71 -13.63 -1.78
N ASP A 44 5.70 -13.60 -0.91
CA ASP A 44 5.86 -12.59 0.11
C ASP A 44 6.51 -11.34 -0.47
N PHE A 45 5.93 -10.19 -0.14
CA PHE A 45 6.49 -8.88 -0.43
C PHE A 45 7.15 -8.37 0.83
N TYR A 46 8.39 -7.90 0.72
CA TYR A 46 9.07 -7.23 1.82
C TYR A 46 9.01 -5.73 1.65
N ILE A 47 8.99 -5.03 2.79
CA ILE A 47 9.05 -3.58 2.83
C ILE A 47 10.53 -3.19 2.78
N THR A 48 10.89 -2.35 1.79
CA THR A 48 12.26 -1.81 1.69
C THR A 48 12.46 -0.68 2.69
N GLU A 49 13.71 -0.26 2.95
CA GLU A 49 13.98 0.94 3.77
C GLU A 49 13.27 2.20 3.25
N LYS A 50 13.14 2.31 1.92
CA LYS A 50 12.40 3.41 1.28
C LYS A 50 10.90 3.30 1.55
N GLY A 51 10.38 2.07 1.54
CA GLY A 51 9.01 1.79 1.98
C GLY A 51 8.81 2.13 3.44
N ALA A 52 9.77 1.82 4.29
CA ALA A 52 9.66 2.07 5.73
C ALA A 52 9.48 3.56 6.05
N LYS A 53 10.29 4.40 5.40
CA LYS A 53 10.14 5.86 5.49
C LYS A 53 8.82 6.33 4.90
N GLY A 54 8.46 5.84 3.74
CA GLY A 54 7.21 6.21 3.06
C GLY A 54 5.94 5.86 3.84
N PHE A 55 5.90 4.67 4.45
CA PHE A 55 4.81 4.26 5.33
C PHE A 55 4.76 5.11 6.60
N SER A 56 5.92 5.42 7.19
CA SER A 56 5.99 6.33 8.33
C SER A 56 5.48 7.74 7.99
N GLU A 57 5.78 8.25 6.79
CA GLU A 57 5.24 9.54 6.30
C GLU A 57 3.73 9.50 6.04
N LEU A 58 3.18 8.34 5.67
CA LEU A 58 1.73 8.12 5.60
C LEU A 58 1.07 7.94 6.98
N GLY A 59 1.85 7.90 8.07
CA GLY A 59 1.35 7.62 9.42
C GLY A 59 1.05 6.14 9.69
N VAL A 60 1.58 5.24 8.85
CA VAL A 60 1.49 3.79 9.04
C VAL A 60 2.66 3.34 9.90
N ASP A 61 2.37 2.90 11.12
CA ASP A 61 3.39 2.34 12.02
C ASP A 61 3.73 0.90 11.62
N LEU A 62 4.94 0.73 11.11
CA LEU A 62 5.44 -0.58 10.69
C LEU A 62 5.86 -1.47 11.86
N SER A 63 6.00 -0.90 13.06
CA SER A 63 6.30 -1.66 14.29
C SER A 63 5.16 -2.61 14.67
N GLN A 64 3.94 -2.37 14.14
CA GLN A 64 2.79 -3.25 14.31
C GLN A 64 2.82 -4.49 13.40
N LEU A 65 3.66 -4.50 12.35
CA LEU A 65 3.83 -5.67 11.49
C LEU A 65 4.73 -6.68 12.21
N LYS A 66 4.11 -7.69 12.83
CA LYS A 66 4.83 -8.86 13.34
C LYS A 66 5.10 -9.83 12.19
N ALA A 67 6.35 -10.28 12.10
CA ALA A 67 6.78 -11.38 11.24
C ALA A 67 6.16 -12.71 11.65
#